data_AF-A0A1X1Q7Z9-F1
#
_entry.id   AF-A0A1X1Q7Z9-F1
#
_cell.length_a   1.000
_cell.length_b   1.000
_cell.length_c   1.000
_cell.angle_alpha   90.00
_cell.angle_beta   90.00
_cell.angle_gamma   90.00
#
_symmetry.space_group_name_H-M   'P 1'
#
loop_
_entity.id
_entity.type
_entity.pdbx_description
1 polymer ?
#
loop_
_entity_poly.entity_id
_entity_poly.type
_entity_poly.pdbx_seq_one_letter_code
_entity_poly.pdbx_strand_id
1 'polypeptide(L)'
;MEHDVRQFDGENTGDTGEIIKKLSFLNTKEGLQQCMDDADFYLDIVSTYVEDNVLNDMQTCYLGNDWAGYRVKVHALKSSSAYIGAEELRAKAKRMEDAAKQEDVEYINMNHHPLVAMYEDILRNIAAVLPKRINFEGSSPIKQFTISVVDDSRLNRQVVEEVLSSTYNIKEAASGQEFFQQLEEGFLPDLVLLDVHMPRETGHDIIGKLKDDERYAHIPVVFMTHDNDLSTELQGFKEGAVDFITKPLNPSLLLARINRILDLYYLQSKLQEEVQIRTQAIVEKTQQMTVMFEQIIQALANTIDAKDKYTKGHSDRVAKYSVMIGSQLGYTEMQLMHLKYAALLHDIGKIGVPDGIINKTGPLTDEEFEIIKTHPVIGGDILKTITSVEDIYNGAMYHHEHYDGTGYPKGLAGKEIPEMARIINVADSYDAMTSRRSYRDRLEQHVVRGEIARGLDTQFDPIIGSLMLQIIDEDTEFTLHE
;
A
#
# COMPACT_ATOMS: atom_id res chain seq x y z
N MET A 1 -9.37 -18.58 34.65
CA MET A 1 -8.73 -17.27 34.50
C MET A 1 -8.63 -17.03 33.02
N GLU A 2 -9.69 -16.45 32.47
CA GLU A 2 -9.81 -16.08 31.07
C GLU A 2 -8.97 -14.82 30.83
N HIS A 3 -8.11 -14.88 29.82
CA HIS A 3 -7.36 -13.72 29.33
C HIS A 3 -8.15 -13.10 28.19
N ASP A 4 -8.57 -11.86 28.44
CA ASP A 4 -9.41 -11.02 27.60
C ASP A 4 -8.63 -10.54 26.37
N VAL A 5 -9.08 -10.98 25.20
CA VAL A 5 -8.59 -10.57 23.88
C VAL A 5 -9.32 -9.27 23.53
N ARG A 6 -8.62 -8.14 23.58
CA ARG A 6 -9.16 -6.88 23.05
C ARG A 6 -9.23 -6.98 21.53
N GLN A 7 -10.42 -7.29 21.03
CA GLN A 7 -10.84 -7.02 19.66
C GLN A 7 -10.73 -5.51 19.42
N PHE A 8 -9.90 -5.11 18.46
CA PHE A 8 -10.06 -3.83 17.78
C PHE A 8 -11.16 -4.04 16.76
N ASP A 9 -12.40 -3.76 17.16
CA ASP A 9 -13.52 -3.68 16.26
C ASP A 9 -13.32 -2.51 15.29
N GLY A 10 -13.54 -2.78 14.01
CA GLY A 10 -13.64 -1.76 12.99
C GLY A 10 -14.90 -0.93 13.20
N GLU A 11 -14.74 0.26 13.76
CA GLU A 11 -15.78 1.28 13.80
C GLU A 11 -15.26 2.57 13.16
N ASN A 12 -15.56 2.77 11.87
CA ASN A 12 -15.91 4.11 11.36
C ASN A 12 -16.62 4.05 9.99
N THR A 13 -17.73 3.30 9.90
CA THR A 13 -18.67 3.34 8.75
C THR A 13 -20.01 3.98 9.10
N GLY A 14 -20.04 4.88 10.08
CA GLY A 14 -21.18 5.77 10.29
C GLY A 14 -20.80 7.19 9.86
N ASP A 15 -21.40 7.72 8.78
CA ASP A 15 -22.01 9.06 8.75
C ASP A 15 -22.58 9.49 7.36
N THR A 16 -22.19 8.87 6.23
CA THR A 16 -22.62 9.36 4.88
C THR A 16 -24.16 9.43 4.73
N GLY A 17 -24.86 8.39 5.18
CA GLY A 17 -26.32 8.32 5.12
C GLY A 17 -27.06 9.25 6.08
N GLU A 18 -26.44 9.69 7.18
CA GLU A 18 -27.02 10.68 8.10
C GLU A 18 -26.83 12.10 7.58
N ILE A 19 -25.67 12.40 6.98
CA ILE A 19 -25.39 13.70 6.34
C ILE A 19 -26.38 13.94 5.18
N ILE A 20 -26.62 12.94 4.33
CA ILE A 20 -27.58 13.05 3.23
C ILE A 20 -29.01 13.31 3.74
N LYS A 21 -29.41 12.76 4.89
CA LYS A 21 -30.72 13.05 5.51
C LYS A 21 -30.82 14.49 6.02
N LYS A 22 -29.72 15.07 6.49
CA LYS A 22 -29.65 16.47 6.94
C LYS A 22 -29.71 17.46 5.76
N LEU A 23 -29.36 17.03 4.54
CA LEU A 23 -29.52 17.80 3.29
C LEU A 23 -30.96 17.78 2.73
N SER A 24 -31.98 17.62 3.58
CA SER A 24 -33.38 17.46 3.17
C SER A 24 -34.01 18.68 2.48
N PHE A 25 -33.33 19.84 2.52
CA PHE A 25 -33.71 21.04 1.76
C PHE A 25 -33.28 20.96 0.27
N LEU A 26 -32.53 19.94 -0.12
CA LEU A 26 -32.21 19.58 -1.50
C LEU A 26 -33.02 18.34 -1.92
N ASN A 27 -33.30 18.19 -3.22
CA ASN A 27 -33.78 16.92 -3.74
C ASN A 27 -32.60 15.94 -3.88
N THR A 28 -32.19 15.36 -2.75
CA THR A 28 -31.06 14.41 -2.68
C THR A 28 -31.27 13.17 -3.52
N LYS A 29 -32.52 12.78 -3.79
CA LYS A 29 -32.85 11.66 -4.69
C LYS A 29 -32.51 11.96 -6.14
N GLU A 30 -32.85 13.16 -6.63
CA GLU A 30 -32.47 13.57 -8.00
C GLU A 30 -30.95 13.80 -8.09
N GLY A 31 -30.35 14.40 -7.06
CA GLY A 31 -28.90 14.60 -6.99
C GLY A 31 -28.09 13.29 -7.02
N LEU A 32 -28.51 12.29 -6.23
CA LEU A 32 -27.93 10.94 -6.24
C LEU A 32 -28.06 10.27 -7.62
N GLN A 33 -29.20 10.43 -8.31
CA GLN A 33 -29.36 9.89 -9.67
C GLN A 33 -28.39 10.52 -10.68
N GLN A 34 -28.07 11.81 -10.54
CA GLN A 34 -27.02 12.45 -11.35
C GLN A 34 -25.61 11.92 -11.01
N CYS A 35 -25.44 11.33 -9.83
CA CYS A 35 -24.20 10.79 -9.30
C CYS A 35 -24.16 9.25 -9.32
N MET A 36 -24.96 8.60 -10.19
CA MET A 36 -25.01 7.13 -10.33
C MET A 36 -25.39 6.39 -9.05
N ASP A 37 -26.21 7.03 -8.20
CA ASP A 37 -26.65 6.54 -6.88
C ASP A 37 -25.49 6.27 -5.89
N ASP A 38 -24.32 6.88 -6.12
CA ASP A 38 -23.16 6.83 -5.22
C ASP A 38 -23.23 7.97 -4.18
N ALA A 39 -23.34 7.58 -2.91
CA ALA A 39 -23.54 8.50 -1.80
C ALA A 39 -22.29 9.32 -1.44
N ASP A 40 -21.10 8.74 -1.54
CA ASP A 40 -19.86 9.43 -1.21
C ASP A 40 -19.48 10.40 -2.34
N PHE A 41 -19.64 9.96 -3.60
CA PHE A 41 -19.44 10.82 -4.77
C PHE A 41 -20.44 11.99 -4.79
N TYR A 42 -21.69 11.76 -4.40
CA TYR A 42 -22.68 12.84 -4.26
C TYR A 42 -22.26 13.88 -3.20
N LEU A 43 -21.75 13.46 -2.04
CA LEU A 43 -21.27 14.38 -1.02
C LEU A 43 -20.04 15.18 -1.48
N ASP A 44 -19.13 14.59 -2.25
CA ASP A 44 -17.99 15.30 -2.84
C ASP A 44 -18.43 16.39 -3.83
N ILE A 45 -19.45 16.11 -4.66
CA ILE A 45 -20.03 17.08 -5.58
C ILE A 45 -20.72 18.22 -4.82
N VAL A 46 -21.50 17.89 -3.77
CA VAL A 46 -22.13 18.90 -2.90
C VAL A 46 -21.08 19.74 -2.16
N SER A 47 -19.97 19.15 -1.73
CA SER A 47 -18.84 19.88 -1.12
C SER A 47 -18.14 20.80 -2.12
N THR A 48 -17.88 20.33 -3.33
CA THR A 48 -17.22 21.12 -4.39
C THR A 48 -18.09 22.29 -4.82
N TYR A 49 -19.42 22.12 -4.80
CA TYR A 49 -20.38 23.18 -5.10
C TYR A 49 -20.28 24.39 -4.16
N VAL A 50 -19.87 24.20 -2.91
CA VAL A 50 -19.64 25.29 -1.94
C VAL A 50 -18.37 26.07 -2.24
N GLU A 51 -17.40 25.43 -2.90
CA GLU A 51 -16.10 26.02 -3.22
C GLU A 51 -16.09 26.75 -4.57
N ASP A 52 -17.11 26.51 -5.41
CA ASP A 52 -17.20 27.09 -6.75
C ASP A 52 -17.62 28.57 -6.70
N ASN A 53 -16.85 29.44 -7.35
CA ASN A 53 -16.98 30.90 -7.22
C ASN A 53 -17.79 31.53 -8.37
N VAL A 54 -18.89 30.89 -8.76
CA VAL A 54 -19.72 31.34 -9.89
C VAL A 54 -20.34 32.73 -9.64
N LEU A 55 -20.54 33.11 -8.38
CA LEU A 55 -21.21 34.35 -7.99
C LEU A 55 -20.40 35.61 -8.30
N ASN A 56 -19.09 35.62 -8.03
CA ASN A 56 -18.24 36.78 -8.30
C ASN A 56 -18.16 37.09 -9.80
N ASP A 57 -18.03 36.05 -10.62
CA ASP A 57 -18.01 36.18 -12.07
C ASP A 57 -19.36 36.66 -12.61
N MET A 58 -20.47 36.11 -12.10
CA MET A 58 -21.82 36.50 -12.49
C MET A 58 -22.13 37.96 -12.10
N GLN A 59 -21.70 38.39 -10.91
CA GLN A 59 -21.88 39.76 -10.44
C GLN A 59 -21.02 40.75 -11.23
N THR A 60 -19.81 40.35 -11.63
CA THR A 60 -18.94 41.15 -12.50
C THR A 60 -19.59 41.38 -13.88
N CYS A 61 -20.13 40.33 -14.50
CA CYS A 61 -20.86 40.46 -15.76
C CYS A 61 -22.12 41.33 -15.62
N TYR A 62 -22.86 41.20 -14.50
CA TYR A 62 -24.06 42.00 -14.23
C TYR A 62 -23.73 43.51 -14.10
N LEU A 63 -22.73 43.86 -13.29
CA LEU A 63 -22.30 45.26 -13.13
C LEU A 63 -21.71 45.84 -14.42
N GLY A 64 -21.07 45.00 -15.24
CA GLY A 64 -20.50 45.35 -16.53
C GLY A 64 -21.51 45.42 -17.69
N ASN A 65 -22.79 45.07 -17.47
CA ASN A 65 -23.80 44.86 -18.51
C ASN A 65 -23.37 43.88 -19.62
N ASP A 66 -22.50 42.92 -19.32
CA ASP A 66 -22.08 41.86 -20.23
C ASP A 66 -23.10 40.71 -20.19
N TRP A 67 -24.20 40.85 -20.93
CA TRP A 67 -25.28 39.85 -20.94
C TRP A 67 -24.90 38.53 -21.59
N ALA A 68 -23.93 38.54 -22.51
CA ALA A 68 -23.41 37.34 -23.13
C ALA A 68 -22.58 36.51 -22.14
N GLY A 69 -21.67 37.15 -21.40
CA GLY A 69 -20.92 36.53 -20.31
C GLY A 69 -21.82 36.13 -19.14
N TYR A 70 -22.78 36.99 -18.78
CA TYR A 70 -23.78 36.70 -17.75
C TYR A 70 -24.57 35.43 -18.05
N ARG A 71 -25.02 35.25 -19.30
CA ARG A 71 -25.71 34.03 -19.74
C ARG A 71 -24.87 32.77 -19.53
N VAL A 72 -23.56 32.83 -19.82
CA VAL A 72 -22.65 31.70 -19.63
C VAL A 72 -22.53 31.34 -18.14
N LYS A 73 -22.39 32.34 -17.27
CA LYS A 73 -22.29 32.12 -15.81
C LYS A 73 -23.59 31.59 -15.22
N VAL A 74 -24.74 32.10 -15.65
CA VAL A 74 -26.05 31.59 -15.24
C VAL A 74 -26.30 30.17 -15.77
N HIS A 75 -25.83 29.86 -16.99
CA HIS A 75 -25.89 28.50 -17.52
C HIS A 75 -25.05 27.53 -16.68
N ALA A 76 -23.84 27.93 -16.26
CA ALA A 76 -23.00 27.14 -15.37
C ALA A 76 -23.70 26.90 -14.02
N LEU A 77 -24.26 27.95 -13.40
CA LEU A 77 -25.03 27.86 -12.17
C LEU A 77 -26.23 26.90 -12.29
N LYS A 78 -26.99 26.98 -13.40
CA LYS A 78 -28.12 26.09 -13.67
C LYS A 78 -27.67 24.63 -13.76
N SER A 79 -26.58 24.37 -14.45
CA SER A 79 -26.06 23.02 -14.66
C SER A 79 -25.50 22.43 -13.35
N SER A 80 -24.70 23.19 -12.60
CA SER A 80 -24.16 22.74 -11.30
C SER A 80 -25.27 22.53 -10.26
N SER A 81 -26.30 23.38 -10.24
CA SER A 81 -27.46 23.24 -9.33
C SER A 81 -28.22 21.92 -9.53
N ALA A 82 -28.17 21.34 -10.73
CA ALA A 82 -28.83 20.06 -11.02
C ALA A 82 -28.17 18.89 -10.31
N TYR A 83 -26.83 18.89 -10.21
CA TYR A 83 -26.07 17.81 -9.58
C TYR A 83 -26.27 17.75 -8.07
N ILE A 84 -26.51 18.88 -7.42
CA ILE A 84 -26.80 18.94 -5.98
C ILE A 84 -28.30 18.82 -5.66
N GLY A 85 -29.18 18.69 -6.66
CA GLY A 85 -30.64 18.62 -6.44
C GLY A 85 -31.28 19.93 -5.97
N ALA A 86 -30.69 21.09 -6.28
CA ALA A 86 -31.25 22.42 -5.94
C ALA A 86 -32.29 22.88 -6.99
N GLU A 87 -33.46 22.25 -7.01
CA GLU A 87 -34.48 22.44 -8.04
C GLU A 87 -34.95 23.89 -8.22
N GLU A 88 -35.25 24.59 -7.12
CA GLU A 88 -35.76 25.96 -7.19
C GLU A 88 -34.73 26.93 -7.76
N LEU A 89 -33.47 26.77 -7.35
CA LEU A 89 -32.35 27.56 -7.85
C LEU A 89 -32.12 27.28 -9.34
N ARG A 90 -32.12 26.01 -9.74
CA ARG A 90 -32.02 25.58 -11.15
C ARG A 90 -33.14 26.19 -12.00
N ALA A 91 -34.37 26.20 -11.49
CA ALA A 91 -35.52 26.76 -12.20
C ALA A 91 -35.40 28.28 -12.37
N LYS A 92 -34.95 29.01 -11.34
CA LYS A 92 -34.70 30.45 -11.44
C LYS A 92 -33.51 30.77 -12.35
N ALA A 93 -32.41 30.03 -12.25
CA ALA A 93 -31.25 30.18 -13.12
C ALA A 93 -31.64 29.97 -14.60
N LYS A 94 -32.49 28.98 -14.91
CA LYS A 94 -33.03 28.79 -16.27
C LYS A 94 -33.79 30.02 -16.78
N ARG A 95 -34.67 30.61 -15.96
CA ARG A 95 -35.41 31.82 -16.35
C ARG A 95 -34.48 33.02 -16.57
N MET A 96 -33.43 33.14 -15.76
CA MET A 96 -32.40 34.18 -15.90
C MET A 96 -31.54 33.99 -17.15
N GLU A 97 -31.23 32.74 -17.51
CA GLU A 97 -30.55 32.41 -18.76
C GLU A 97 -31.41 32.74 -19.99
N ASP A 98 -32.71 32.41 -19.94
CA ASP A 98 -33.67 32.73 -21.00
C ASP A 98 -33.85 34.25 -21.16
N ALA A 99 -33.91 34.99 -20.04
CA ALA A 99 -33.95 36.45 -20.03
C ALA A 99 -32.65 37.05 -20.61
N ALA A 100 -31.48 36.53 -20.25
CA ALA A 100 -30.20 36.96 -20.82
C ALA A 100 -30.08 36.63 -22.32
N LYS A 101 -30.71 35.54 -22.78
CA LYS A 101 -30.78 35.19 -24.21
C LYS A 101 -31.70 36.12 -25.00
N GLN A 102 -32.74 36.65 -24.37
CA GLN A 102 -33.71 37.59 -24.96
C GLN A 102 -33.34 39.06 -24.70
N GLU A 103 -32.23 39.30 -23.99
CA GLU A 103 -31.78 40.63 -23.53
C GLU A 103 -32.86 41.39 -22.74
N ASP A 104 -33.67 40.66 -21.95
CA ASP A 104 -34.68 41.22 -21.06
C ASP A 104 -34.01 41.75 -19.76
N VAL A 105 -33.40 42.94 -19.89
CA VAL A 105 -32.64 43.60 -18.82
C VAL A 105 -33.53 43.96 -17.63
N GLU A 106 -34.80 44.29 -17.85
CA GLU A 106 -35.74 44.62 -16.79
C GLU A 106 -35.98 43.40 -15.88
N TYR A 107 -36.21 42.24 -16.49
CA TYR A 107 -36.34 40.98 -15.75
C TYR A 107 -35.06 40.62 -15.00
N ILE A 108 -33.89 40.76 -15.63
CA ILE A 108 -32.60 40.45 -15.01
C ILE A 108 -32.35 41.33 -13.78
N ASN A 109 -32.58 42.64 -13.87
CA ASN A 109 -32.37 43.58 -12.76
C ASN A 109 -33.32 43.29 -11.58
N MET A 110 -34.57 42.91 -11.87
CA MET A 110 -35.54 42.55 -10.82
C MET A 110 -35.19 41.24 -10.10
N ASN A 111 -34.51 40.30 -10.76
CA ASN A 111 -34.35 38.94 -10.29
C ASN A 111 -32.90 38.51 -9.99
N HIS A 112 -31.89 39.32 -10.35
CA HIS A 112 -30.48 39.04 -10.06
C HIS A 112 -30.21 38.93 -8.56
N HIS A 113 -30.57 39.95 -7.77
CA HIS A 113 -30.36 39.92 -6.32
C HIS A 113 -31.15 38.81 -5.61
N PRO A 114 -32.43 38.55 -5.95
CA PRO A 114 -33.15 37.37 -5.44
C PRO A 114 -32.51 36.02 -5.79
N LEU A 115 -31.90 35.89 -6.97
CA LEU A 115 -31.18 34.67 -7.37
C LEU A 115 -29.91 34.50 -6.53
N VAL A 116 -29.13 35.57 -6.38
CA VAL A 116 -27.91 35.60 -5.56
C VAL A 116 -28.21 35.24 -4.11
N ALA A 117 -29.22 35.86 -3.50
CA ALA A 117 -29.62 35.57 -2.12
C ALA A 117 -30.01 34.10 -1.92
N MET A 118 -30.77 33.52 -2.87
CA MET A 118 -31.15 32.11 -2.84
C MET A 118 -29.95 31.17 -2.98
N TYR A 119 -29.00 31.50 -3.85
CA TYR A 119 -27.76 30.75 -3.98
C TYR A 119 -26.93 30.78 -2.70
N GLU A 120 -26.74 31.96 -2.12
CA GLU A 120 -26.03 32.11 -0.84
C GLU A 120 -26.72 31.37 0.31
N ASP A 121 -28.04 31.38 0.39
CA ASP A 121 -28.80 30.61 1.39
C ASP A 121 -28.56 29.11 1.24
N ILE A 122 -28.56 28.61 0.00
CA ILE A 122 -28.25 27.20 -0.28
C ILE A 122 -26.82 26.88 0.14
N LEU A 123 -25.84 27.72 -0.21
CA LEU A 123 -24.46 27.53 0.22
C LEU A 123 -24.31 27.51 1.74
N ARG A 124 -24.95 28.46 2.44
CA ARG A 124 -24.96 28.53 3.91
C ARG A 124 -25.56 27.27 4.52
N ASN A 125 -26.68 26.79 3.98
CA ASN A 125 -27.37 25.59 4.49
C ASN A 125 -26.57 24.31 4.20
N ILE A 126 -25.92 24.20 3.04
CA ILE A 126 -25.03 23.08 2.72
C ILE A 126 -23.81 23.09 3.65
N ALA A 127 -23.16 24.23 3.82
CA ALA A 127 -22.00 24.39 4.70
C ALA A 127 -22.32 24.11 6.18
N ALA A 128 -23.58 24.32 6.62
CA ALA A 128 -24.04 24.00 7.96
C ALA A 128 -24.27 22.49 8.20
N VAL A 129 -24.44 21.72 7.12
CA VAL A 129 -24.80 20.29 7.17
C VAL A 129 -23.64 19.38 6.83
N LEU A 130 -22.84 19.74 5.83
CA LEU A 130 -21.64 18.99 5.51
C LEU A 130 -20.72 19.01 6.73
N PRO A 131 -20.08 17.87 7.09
CA PRO A 131 -18.95 17.93 8.00
C PRO A 131 -17.99 18.95 7.43
N LYS A 132 -17.61 19.95 8.22
CA LYS A 132 -16.59 20.92 7.81
C LYS A 132 -15.44 20.09 7.22
N ARG A 133 -15.16 20.19 5.91
CA ARG A 133 -13.92 19.66 5.31
C ARG A 133 -12.84 20.08 6.28
N ILE A 134 -12.22 19.12 6.99
CA ILE A 134 -11.34 19.32 8.14
C ILE A 134 -11.06 20.80 8.39
N ASN A 135 -12.03 21.50 8.98
CA ASN A 135 -11.68 22.62 9.81
C ASN A 135 -11.26 21.90 11.07
N PHE A 136 -10.00 22.07 11.44
CA PHE A 136 -9.44 21.60 12.71
C PHE A 136 -10.34 22.02 13.88
N GLU A 137 -11.38 21.24 14.16
CA GLU A 137 -12.23 21.33 15.34
C GLU A 137 -12.32 19.93 15.94
N GLY A 138 -11.15 19.45 16.33
CA GLY A 138 -10.93 18.29 17.17
C GLY A 138 -9.54 18.46 17.75
N SER A 139 -9.41 19.42 18.69
CA SER A 139 -8.20 20.17 19.09
C SER A 139 -7.78 21.22 18.06
N SER A 140 -7.65 22.50 18.45
CA SER A 140 -6.98 23.50 17.63
C SER A 140 -5.51 23.15 17.47
N PRO A 141 -4.94 23.26 16.25
CA PRO A 141 -3.53 23.59 16.11
C PRO A 141 -3.29 24.67 15.05
N ILE A 142 -4.29 25.49 14.69
CA ILE A 142 -4.04 26.60 13.75
C ILE A 142 -2.99 27.57 14.34
N LYS A 143 -2.97 27.74 15.67
CA LYS A 143 -1.91 28.41 16.45
C LYS A 143 -0.55 27.67 16.53
N GLN A 144 -0.33 26.57 15.81
CA GLN A 144 0.97 25.86 15.80
C GLN A 144 1.79 26.11 14.54
N PHE A 145 1.16 26.38 13.39
CA PHE A 145 1.93 26.69 12.19
C PHE A 145 2.61 28.05 12.33
N THR A 146 3.90 28.09 11.98
CA THR A 146 4.71 29.29 12.01
C THR A 146 5.10 29.71 10.62
N ILE A 147 4.66 30.90 10.22
CA ILE A 147 4.96 31.50 8.93
C ILE A 147 6.12 32.49 9.13
N SER A 148 7.18 32.33 8.35
CA SER A 148 8.23 33.34 8.29
C SER A 148 7.92 34.37 7.20
N VAL A 149 8.01 35.65 7.52
CA VAL A 149 7.76 36.75 6.59
C VAL A 149 9.06 37.51 6.39
N VAL A 150 9.63 37.39 5.19
CA VAL A 150 10.92 37.97 4.82
C VAL A 150 10.68 39.06 3.78
N ASP A 151 10.70 40.32 4.22
CA ASP A 151 10.46 41.50 3.37
C ASP A 151 11.20 42.69 3.99
N ASP A 152 11.84 43.54 3.20
CA ASP A 152 12.56 44.72 3.72
C ASP A 152 11.60 45.85 4.14
N SER A 153 10.42 45.92 3.53
CA SER A 153 9.36 46.87 3.84
C SER A 153 8.63 46.49 5.12
N ARG A 154 8.83 47.31 6.16
CA ARG A 154 8.09 47.20 7.43
C ARG A 154 6.57 47.27 7.24
N LEU A 155 6.09 48.03 6.26
CA LEU A 155 4.66 48.16 5.98
C LEU A 155 4.08 46.81 5.52
N ASN A 156 4.76 46.11 4.63
CA ASN A 156 4.30 44.81 4.12
C ASN A 156 4.26 43.77 5.25
N ARG A 157 5.32 43.71 6.07
CA ARG A 157 5.37 42.80 7.22
C ARG A 157 4.23 43.08 8.21
N GLN A 158 3.93 44.35 8.49
CA GLN A 158 2.81 44.74 9.36
C GLN A 158 1.45 44.32 8.80
N VAL A 159 1.22 44.43 7.49
CA VAL A 159 -0.02 43.97 6.86
C VAL A 159 -0.16 42.46 6.97
N VAL A 160 0.92 41.71 6.69
CA VAL A 160 0.90 40.25 6.83
C VAL A 160 0.65 39.84 8.29
N GLU A 161 1.31 40.49 9.23
CA GLU A 161 1.11 40.28 10.68
C GLU A 161 -0.34 40.54 11.08
N GLU A 162 -0.93 41.68 10.70
CA GLU A 162 -2.30 42.04 11.05
C GLU A 162 -3.32 41.02 10.51
N VAL A 163 -3.08 40.51 9.30
CA VAL A 163 -3.99 39.56 8.65
C VAL A 163 -3.83 38.14 9.22
N LEU A 164 -2.60 37.67 9.39
CA LEU A 164 -2.31 36.26 9.65
C LEU A 164 -2.11 35.92 11.14
N SER A 165 -1.72 36.87 12.01
CA SER A 165 -1.46 36.61 13.44
C SER A 165 -2.68 36.13 14.23
N SER A 166 -3.90 36.38 13.72
CA SER A 166 -5.14 35.85 14.28
C SER A 166 -5.22 34.32 14.22
N THR A 167 -4.51 33.74 13.25
CA THR A 167 -4.64 32.35 12.81
C THR A 167 -3.32 31.60 13.01
N TYR A 168 -2.19 32.22 12.67
CA TYR A 168 -0.85 31.60 12.65
C TYR A 168 0.16 32.30 13.55
N ASN A 169 1.25 31.61 13.92
CA ASN A 169 2.42 32.26 14.50
C ASN A 169 3.22 32.92 13.38
N ILE A 170 3.60 34.17 13.55
CA ILE A 170 4.36 34.90 12.53
C ILE A 170 5.76 35.21 13.06
N LYS A 171 6.75 35.00 12.22
CA LYS A 171 8.15 35.35 12.49
C LYS A 171 8.65 36.27 11.38
N GLU A 172 8.80 37.54 11.70
CA GLU A 172 9.34 38.53 10.77
C GLU A 172 10.87 38.43 10.63
N ALA A 173 11.35 38.70 9.42
CA ALA A 173 12.74 39.01 9.13
C ALA A 173 12.80 40.17 8.13
N ALA A 174 13.66 41.15 8.38
CA ALA A 174 13.85 42.32 7.51
C ALA A 174 14.86 42.07 6.38
N SER A 175 15.54 40.92 6.38
CA SER A 175 16.54 40.55 5.37
C SER A 175 16.77 39.03 5.33
N GLY A 176 17.33 38.53 4.23
CA GLY A 176 17.75 37.13 4.11
C GLY A 176 18.75 36.70 5.19
N GLN A 177 19.68 37.57 5.57
CA GLN A 177 20.65 37.30 6.64
C GLN A 177 19.98 37.04 8.00
N GLU A 178 19.00 37.87 8.36
CA GLU A 178 18.22 37.69 9.58
C GLU A 178 17.41 36.39 9.54
N PHE A 179 16.79 36.10 8.39
CA PHE A 179 16.03 34.87 8.19
C PHE A 179 16.90 33.61 8.36
N PHE A 180 18.07 33.54 7.70
CA PHE A 180 18.98 32.39 7.85
C PHE A 180 19.56 32.28 9.26
N GLN A 181 19.86 33.40 9.93
CA GLN A 181 20.28 33.37 11.32
C GLN A 181 19.21 32.71 12.22
N GLN A 182 17.93 33.04 12.01
CA GLN A 182 16.83 32.41 12.75
C GLN A 182 16.79 30.89 12.49
N LEU A 183 16.96 30.45 11.24
CA LEU A 183 17.00 29.01 10.91
C LEU A 183 18.16 28.28 11.59
N GLU A 184 19.34 28.91 11.66
CA GLU A 184 20.53 28.36 12.34
C GLU A 184 20.34 28.30 13.87
N GLU A 185 19.59 29.23 14.44
CA GLU A 185 19.21 29.24 15.86
C GLU A 185 18.16 28.16 16.23
N GLY A 186 17.74 27.34 15.25
CA GLY A 186 16.85 26.20 15.43
C GLY A 186 15.37 26.49 15.19
N PHE A 187 15.04 27.67 14.64
CA PHE A 187 13.68 27.96 14.17
C PHE A 187 13.41 27.27 12.83
N LEU A 188 12.24 26.64 12.69
CA LEU A 188 11.80 26.03 11.43
C LEU A 188 10.38 26.52 11.11
N PRO A 189 10.19 27.31 10.03
CA PRO A 189 8.86 27.72 9.59
C PRO A 189 8.17 26.62 8.78
N ASP A 190 6.84 26.60 8.87
CA ASP A 190 5.98 25.74 8.06
C ASP A 190 5.71 26.32 6.67
N LEU A 191 5.91 27.63 6.51
CA LEU A 191 5.85 28.35 5.23
C LEU A 191 6.67 29.64 5.29
N VAL A 192 7.29 30.00 4.16
CA VAL A 192 8.02 31.27 4.02
C VAL A 192 7.28 32.16 3.02
N LEU A 193 6.86 33.34 3.47
CA LEU A 193 6.43 34.45 2.63
C LEU A 193 7.66 35.31 2.32
N LEU A 194 8.10 35.29 1.07
CA LEU A 194 9.39 35.87 0.68
C LEU A 194 9.19 36.99 -0.33
N ASP A 195 9.68 38.18 -0.02
CA ASP A 195 9.75 39.24 -1.02
C ASP A 195 10.78 38.91 -2.11
N VAL A 196 10.42 39.15 -3.35
CA VAL A 196 11.33 38.93 -4.49
C VAL A 196 12.43 40.00 -4.53
N HIS A 197 12.10 41.26 -4.20
CA HIS A 197 12.95 42.41 -4.47
C HIS A 197 13.48 43.08 -3.19
N MET A 198 14.45 42.44 -2.53
CA MET A 198 15.11 43.00 -1.35
C MET A 198 16.51 43.57 -1.62
N PRO A 199 17.00 44.51 -0.79
CA PRO A 199 18.37 45.00 -0.85
C PRO A 199 19.39 43.90 -0.49
N ARG A 200 20.51 43.85 -1.23
CA ARG A 200 21.67 42.95 -1.05
C ARG A 200 21.45 41.49 -1.49
N GLU A 201 20.39 40.83 -1.02
CA GLU A 201 20.04 39.46 -1.41
C GLU A 201 18.61 39.44 -1.95
N THR A 202 18.43 38.86 -3.13
CA THR A 202 17.10 38.77 -3.75
C THR A 202 16.33 37.56 -3.20
N GLY A 203 15.00 37.55 -3.35
CA GLY A 203 14.20 36.38 -2.99
C GLY A 203 14.62 35.10 -3.75
N HIS A 204 15.09 35.25 -4.98
CA HIS A 204 15.65 34.17 -5.79
C HIS A 204 16.92 33.56 -5.17
N ASP A 205 17.81 34.39 -4.63
CA ASP A 205 19.03 33.91 -3.95
C ASP A 205 18.68 33.12 -2.67
N ILE A 206 17.64 33.56 -1.95
CA ILE A 206 17.21 32.95 -0.69
C ILE A 206 16.54 31.60 -0.93
N ILE A 207 15.64 31.50 -1.93
CA ILE A 207 15.01 30.21 -2.24
C ILE A 207 16.02 29.19 -2.73
N GLY A 208 17.01 29.59 -3.56
CA GLY A 208 18.08 28.70 -4.01
C GLY A 208 18.83 28.08 -2.83
N LYS A 209 19.27 28.91 -1.88
CA LYS A 209 19.92 28.45 -0.64
C LYS A 209 19.03 27.53 0.21
N LEU A 210 17.73 27.81 0.29
CA LEU A 210 16.78 26.96 1.04
C LEU A 210 16.60 25.59 0.38
N LYS A 211 16.51 25.54 -0.95
CA LYS A 211 16.28 24.30 -1.69
C LYS A 211 17.53 23.44 -1.86
N ASP A 212 18.72 24.04 -1.80
CA ASP A 212 20.01 23.33 -1.84
C ASP A 212 20.33 22.60 -0.51
N ASP A 213 19.70 22.97 0.60
CA ASP A 213 19.89 22.32 1.91
C ASP A 213 18.76 21.33 2.19
N GLU A 214 19.08 20.03 2.27
CA GLU A 214 18.09 18.96 2.54
C GLU A 214 17.25 19.21 3.80
N ARG A 215 17.80 19.93 4.79
CA ARG A 215 17.09 20.27 6.03
C ARG A 215 15.95 21.25 5.83
N TYR A 216 16.00 22.09 4.80
CA TYR A 216 15.04 23.16 4.57
C TYR A 216 14.31 23.02 3.23
N ALA A 217 14.76 22.14 2.33
CA ALA A 217 14.24 21.98 0.98
C ALA A 217 12.72 21.68 0.92
N HIS A 218 12.19 21.03 1.95
CA HIS A 218 10.78 20.69 2.07
C HIS A 218 9.85 21.86 2.45
N ILE A 219 10.41 22.98 2.94
CA ILE A 219 9.62 24.13 3.39
C ILE A 219 9.00 24.85 2.16
N PRO A 220 7.68 25.05 2.12
CA PRO A 220 7.03 25.77 1.03
C PRO A 220 7.38 27.26 1.07
N VAL A 221 7.75 27.81 -0.09
CA VAL A 221 8.09 29.24 -0.25
C VAL A 221 7.08 29.89 -1.19
N VAL A 222 6.43 30.94 -0.72
CA VAL A 222 5.49 31.76 -1.49
C VAL A 222 6.10 33.13 -1.71
N PHE A 223 6.23 33.53 -2.97
CA PHE A 223 6.81 34.82 -3.29
C PHE A 223 5.79 35.94 -3.18
N MET A 224 6.22 37.09 -2.66
CA MET A 224 5.47 38.35 -2.71
C MET A 224 6.11 39.24 -3.78
N THR A 225 5.35 39.58 -4.82
CA THR A 225 5.87 40.24 -6.03
C THR A 225 5.01 41.44 -6.45
N HIS A 226 5.53 42.34 -7.28
CA HIS A 226 4.76 43.41 -7.91
C HIS A 226 4.15 42.97 -9.24
N ASP A 227 3.03 43.58 -9.61
CA ASP A 227 2.03 43.13 -10.61
C ASP A 227 2.49 43.06 -12.09
N ASN A 228 3.79 42.99 -12.40
CA ASN A 228 4.26 43.21 -13.78
C ASN A 228 5.44 42.35 -14.26
N ASP A 229 5.73 41.20 -13.65
CA ASP A 229 6.82 40.37 -14.18
C ASP A 229 6.55 38.86 -14.20
N LEU A 230 5.82 38.43 -15.23
CA LEU A 230 5.63 37.01 -15.57
C LEU A 230 6.97 36.26 -15.70
N SER A 231 8.05 36.93 -16.11
CA SER A 231 9.36 36.27 -16.23
C SER A 231 9.96 35.93 -14.87
N THR A 232 9.74 36.81 -13.88
CA THR A 232 10.09 36.60 -12.48
C THR A 232 9.27 35.48 -11.82
N GLU A 233 7.97 35.38 -12.11
CA GLU A 233 7.12 34.28 -11.62
C GLU A 233 7.56 32.92 -12.20
N LEU A 234 7.76 32.86 -13.50
CA LEU A 234 8.22 31.64 -14.18
C LEU A 234 9.59 31.20 -13.67
N GLN A 235 10.47 32.15 -13.35
CA GLN A 235 11.78 31.87 -12.76
C GLN A 235 11.62 31.32 -11.33
N GLY A 236 10.81 31.95 -10.49
CA GLY A 236 10.60 31.50 -9.11
C GLY A 236 9.97 30.10 -9.01
N PHE A 237 9.05 29.74 -9.91
CA PHE A 237 8.53 28.36 -9.96
C PHE A 237 9.63 27.35 -10.31
N LYS A 238 10.55 27.68 -11.23
CA LYS A 238 11.70 26.80 -11.57
C LYS A 238 12.65 26.62 -10.40
N GLU A 239 12.77 27.62 -9.54
CA GLU A 239 13.60 27.60 -8.34
C GLU A 239 12.91 26.94 -7.14
N GLY A 240 11.65 26.51 -7.29
CA GLY A 240 10.92 25.72 -6.29
C GLY A 240 9.93 26.51 -5.44
N ALA A 241 9.53 27.72 -5.84
CA ALA A 241 8.43 28.44 -5.21
C ALA A 241 7.10 27.74 -5.49
N VAL A 242 6.19 27.77 -4.52
CA VAL A 242 4.94 27.00 -4.57
C VAL A 242 3.75 27.84 -5.04
N ASP A 243 3.79 29.16 -4.83
CA ASP A 243 2.78 30.12 -5.26
C ASP A 243 3.36 31.55 -5.21
N PHE A 244 2.59 32.51 -5.74
CA PHE A 244 2.92 33.93 -5.75
C PHE A 244 1.75 34.76 -5.23
N ILE A 245 2.07 35.87 -4.57
CA ILE A 245 1.10 36.84 -4.06
C ILE A 245 1.49 38.23 -4.55
N THR A 246 0.59 38.83 -5.32
CA THR A 246 0.76 40.18 -5.86
C THR A 246 0.60 41.25 -4.79
N LYS A 247 1.50 42.24 -4.79
CA LYS A 247 1.40 43.49 -4.02
C LYS A 247 0.62 44.55 -4.82
N PRO A 248 -0.33 45.28 -4.21
CA PRO A 248 -0.63 45.34 -2.79
C PRO A 248 -1.39 44.11 -2.27
N LEU A 249 -1.02 43.65 -1.07
CA LEU A 249 -1.56 42.43 -0.47
C LEU A 249 -3.06 42.60 -0.17
N ASN A 250 -3.89 41.75 -0.75
CA ASN A 250 -5.31 41.64 -0.39
C ASN A 250 -5.47 40.67 0.79
N PRO A 251 -5.97 41.13 1.96
CA PRO A 251 -6.10 40.31 3.16
C PRO A 251 -6.84 38.97 2.97
N SER A 252 -7.99 39.01 2.30
CA SER A 252 -8.83 37.83 2.10
C SER A 252 -8.16 36.82 1.16
N LEU A 253 -7.50 37.30 0.12
CA LEU A 253 -6.78 36.43 -0.83
C LEU A 253 -5.51 35.84 -0.23
N LEU A 254 -4.76 36.63 0.55
CA LEU A 254 -3.57 36.19 1.28
C LEU A 254 -3.93 35.02 2.22
N LEU A 255 -4.92 35.21 3.08
CA LEU A 255 -5.33 34.18 4.04
C LEU A 255 -5.84 32.93 3.32
N ALA A 256 -6.70 33.07 2.31
CA ALA A 256 -7.21 31.92 1.56
C ALA A 256 -6.10 31.10 0.86
N ARG A 257 -5.10 31.77 0.27
CA ARG A 257 -3.97 31.09 -0.38
C ARG A 257 -3.07 30.37 0.62
N ILE A 258 -2.74 31.03 1.72
CA ILE A 258 -1.85 30.48 2.74
C ILE A 258 -2.48 29.27 3.41
N ASN A 259 -3.77 29.33 3.76
CA ASN A 259 -4.50 28.19 4.31
C ASN A 259 -4.41 26.98 3.37
N ARG A 260 -4.74 27.17 2.08
CA ARG A 260 -4.71 26.09 1.09
C ARG A 260 -3.33 25.44 0.96
N ILE A 261 -2.26 26.24 0.98
CA ILE A 261 -0.89 25.73 0.84
C ILE A 261 -0.49 24.96 2.09
N LEU A 262 -0.70 25.51 3.28
CA LEU A 262 -0.38 24.85 4.54
C LEU A 262 -1.17 23.55 4.71
N ASP A 263 -2.47 23.56 4.39
CA ASP A 263 -3.32 22.36 4.44
C ASP A 263 -2.78 21.28 3.50
N LEU A 264 -2.42 21.64 2.27
CA LEU A 264 -1.89 20.69 1.30
C LEU A 264 -0.57 20.06 1.78
N TYR A 265 0.36 20.86 2.28
CA TYR A 265 1.65 20.38 2.77
C TYR A 265 1.50 19.55 4.06
N TYR A 266 0.60 19.95 4.96
CA TYR A 266 0.29 19.20 6.16
C TYR A 266 -0.31 17.82 5.83
N LEU A 267 -1.31 17.77 4.93
CA LEU A 267 -1.94 16.53 4.50
C LEU A 267 -0.95 15.62 3.76
N GLN A 268 -0.09 16.19 2.92
CA GLN A 268 0.94 15.42 2.21
C GLN A 268 1.94 14.79 3.19
N SER A 269 2.42 15.55 4.17
CA SER A 269 3.31 15.04 5.23
C SER A 269 2.65 13.92 6.04
N LYS A 270 1.38 14.12 6.45
CA LYS A 270 0.61 13.10 7.18
C LYS A 270 0.37 11.84 6.37
N LEU A 271 0.08 11.96 5.07
CA LEU A 271 -0.08 10.81 4.19
C LEU A 271 1.24 10.04 4.04
N GLN A 272 2.37 10.73 3.91
CA GLN A 272 3.67 10.09 3.83
C GLN A 272 4.00 9.30 5.11
N GLU A 273 3.74 9.90 6.27
CA GLU A 273 3.88 9.25 7.58
C GLU A 273 3.00 7.98 7.66
N GLU A 274 1.72 8.08 7.31
CA GLU A 274 0.78 6.95 7.34
C GLU A 274 1.19 5.82 6.38
N VAL A 275 1.63 6.17 5.16
CA VAL A 275 2.14 5.19 4.18
C VAL A 275 3.37 4.48 4.73
N GLN A 276 4.28 5.20 5.38
CA GLN A 276 5.48 4.62 5.97
C GLN A 276 5.12 3.64 7.10
N ILE A 277 4.23 4.05 8.01
CA ILE A 277 3.74 3.21 9.11
C ILE A 277 3.08 1.94 8.56
N ARG A 278 2.17 2.07 7.59
CA ARG A 278 1.49 0.91 6.99
C ARG A 278 2.44 -0.02 6.24
N THR A 279 3.40 0.54 5.52
CA THR A 279 4.41 -0.24 4.80
C THR A 279 5.23 -1.07 5.78
N GLN A 280 5.68 -0.48 6.89
CA GLN A 280 6.42 -1.19 7.94
C GLN A 280 5.57 -2.30 8.56
N ALA A 281 4.31 -2.02 8.88
CA ALA A 281 3.38 -3.02 9.43
C ALA A 281 3.14 -4.20 8.47
N ILE A 282 3.08 -3.96 7.15
CA ILE A 282 2.95 -5.01 6.14
C ILE A 282 4.21 -5.89 6.11
N VAL A 283 5.39 -5.30 6.16
CA VAL A 283 6.67 -6.04 6.18
C VAL A 283 6.72 -6.96 7.41
N GLU A 284 6.43 -6.42 8.59
CA GLU A 284 6.40 -7.20 9.85
C GLU A 284 5.38 -8.34 9.79
N LYS A 285 4.16 -8.05 9.33
CA LYS A 285 3.11 -9.08 9.20
C LYS A 285 3.48 -10.17 8.19
N THR A 286 4.13 -9.80 7.08
CA THR A 286 4.60 -10.76 6.08
C THR A 286 5.66 -11.68 6.67
N GLN A 287 6.63 -11.12 7.40
CA GLN A 287 7.66 -11.91 8.07
C GLN A 287 7.07 -12.85 9.13
N GLN A 288 6.12 -12.38 9.93
CA GLN A 288 5.41 -13.21 10.90
C GLN A 288 4.65 -14.36 10.21
N MET A 289 4.01 -14.09 9.07
CA MET A 289 3.30 -15.10 8.30
C MET A 289 4.26 -16.17 7.74
N THR A 290 5.43 -15.78 7.25
CA THR A 290 6.47 -16.72 6.80
C THR A 290 6.96 -17.61 7.93
N VAL A 291 7.29 -17.03 9.09
CA VAL A 291 7.73 -17.81 10.27
C VAL A 291 6.63 -18.76 10.75
N MET A 292 5.39 -18.29 10.81
CA MET A 292 4.25 -19.13 11.20
C MET A 292 4.02 -20.27 10.21
N PHE A 293 4.15 -20.01 8.90
CA PHE A 293 4.04 -21.05 7.87
C PHE A 293 5.12 -22.12 8.04
N GLU A 294 6.38 -21.73 8.21
CA GLU A 294 7.48 -22.66 8.49
C GLU A 294 7.22 -23.52 9.74
N GLN A 295 6.75 -22.90 10.82
CA GLN A 295 6.41 -23.62 12.06
C GLN A 295 5.27 -24.62 11.86
N ILE A 296 4.25 -24.28 11.06
CA ILE A 296 3.14 -25.19 10.74
C ILE A 296 3.64 -26.37 9.90
N ILE A 297 4.43 -26.11 8.85
CA ILE A 297 4.99 -27.18 8.00
C ILE A 297 5.86 -28.11 8.85
N GLN A 298 6.71 -27.57 9.72
CA GLN A 298 7.53 -28.37 10.64
C GLN A 298 6.68 -29.18 11.62
N ALA A 299 5.61 -28.59 12.18
CA ALA A 299 4.71 -29.31 13.06
C ALA A 299 4.00 -30.48 12.36
N LEU A 300 3.62 -30.31 11.09
CA LEU A 300 3.05 -31.38 10.27
C LEU A 300 4.09 -32.48 10.02
N ALA A 301 5.30 -32.11 9.61
CA ALA A 301 6.42 -33.05 9.44
C ALA A 301 6.67 -33.88 10.71
N ASN A 302 6.80 -33.22 11.85
CA ASN A 302 6.99 -33.85 13.15
C ASN A 302 5.82 -34.77 13.54
N THR A 303 4.59 -34.44 13.12
CA THR A 303 3.40 -35.26 13.38
C THR A 303 3.43 -36.55 12.57
N ILE A 304 3.86 -36.49 11.30
CA ILE A 304 4.07 -37.68 10.46
C ILE A 304 5.14 -38.57 11.11
N ASP A 305 6.29 -37.96 11.44
CA ASP A 305 7.42 -38.64 12.07
C ASP A 305 7.07 -39.27 13.43
N ALA A 306 6.07 -38.73 14.14
CA ALA A 306 5.62 -39.31 15.41
C ALA A 306 4.68 -40.52 15.22
N LYS A 307 3.97 -40.60 14.08
CA LYS A 307 3.08 -41.72 13.76
C LYS A 307 3.87 -42.98 13.37
N ASP A 308 4.97 -42.78 12.66
CA ASP A 308 5.93 -43.82 12.30
C ASP A 308 7.08 -43.81 13.32
N LYS A 309 7.11 -44.80 14.24
CA LYS A 309 8.03 -44.82 15.38
C LYS A 309 9.52 -44.81 15.00
N TYR A 310 9.85 -45.03 13.72
CA TYR A 310 11.21 -45.18 13.24
C TYR A 310 11.75 -43.96 12.48
N THR A 311 10.91 -42.95 12.21
CA THR A 311 11.26 -41.82 11.34
C THR A 311 11.51 -40.52 12.09
N LYS A 312 11.79 -40.53 13.40
CA LYS A 312 12.03 -39.27 14.13
C LYS A 312 13.18 -38.45 13.51
N GLY A 313 12.87 -37.26 13.01
CA GLY A 313 13.82 -36.34 12.37
C GLY A 313 14.25 -36.79 10.96
N HIS A 314 13.59 -37.80 10.40
CA HIS A 314 13.83 -38.29 9.04
C HIS A 314 13.49 -37.21 8.03
N SER A 315 12.29 -36.62 8.15
CA SER A 315 11.81 -35.60 7.24
C SER A 315 12.77 -34.40 7.16
N ASP A 316 13.34 -33.98 8.30
CA ASP A 316 14.35 -32.92 8.36
C ASP A 316 15.65 -33.27 7.61
N ARG A 317 16.16 -34.49 7.81
CA ARG A 317 17.39 -34.95 7.15
C ARG A 317 17.20 -35.09 5.65
N VAL A 318 16.09 -35.68 5.20
CA VAL A 318 15.75 -35.77 3.77
C VAL A 318 15.64 -34.37 3.16
N ALA A 319 15.00 -33.42 3.84
CA ALA A 319 14.93 -32.04 3.36
C ALA A 319 16.31 -31.36 3.28
N LYS A 320 17.18 -31.58 4.28
CA LYS A 320 18.57 -31.09 4.28
C LYS A 320 19.34 -31.64 3.07
N TYR A 321 19.32 -32.95 2.84
CA TYR A 321 20.03 -33.57 1.71
C TYR A 321 19.46 -33.11 0.37
N SER A 322 18.13 -33.01 0.26
CA SER A 322 17.47 -32.51 -0.95
C SER A 322 17.94 -31.09 -1.29
N VAL A 323 18.00 -30.20 -0.31
CA VAL A 323 18.50 -28.81 -0.49
C VAL A 323 19.97 -28.80 -0.91
N MET A 324 20.81 -29.67 -0.35
CA MET A 324 22.23 -29.78 -0.76
C MET A 324 22.37 -30.19 -2.23
N ILE A 325 21.59 -31.19 -2.67
CA ILE A 325 21.55 -31.63 -4.07
C ILE A 325 21.03 -30.50 -4.97
N GLY A 326 19.91 -29.86 -4.60
CA GLY A 326 19.32 -28.76 -5.36
C GLY A 326 20.27 -27.55 -5.50
N SER A 327 21.06 -27.27 -4.46
CA SER A 327 22.07 -26.21 -4.49
C SER A 327 23.16 -26.50 -5.53
N GLN A 328 23.65 -27.74 -5.60
CA GLN A 328 24.61 -28.16 -6.63
C GLN A 328 24.03 -28.17 -8.05
N LEU A 329 22.70 -28.32 -8.20
CA LEU A 329 21.99 -28.15 -9.47
C LEU A 329 21.80 -26.68 -9.87
N GLY A 330 22.11 -25.71 -9.00
CA GLY A 330 21.98 -24.28 -9.26
C GLY A 330 20.57 -23.72 -9.01
N TYR A 331 19.78 -24.35 -8.14
CA TYR A 331 18.46 -23.84 -7.75
C TYR A 331 18.57 -22.46 -7.07
N THR A 332 17.63 -21.57 -7.37
CA THR A 332 17.46 -20.30 -6.68
C THR A 332 16.98 -20.50 -5.24
N GLU A 333 17.11 -19.50 -4.37
CA GLU A 333 16.63 -19.58 -2.98
C GLU A 333 15.15 -19.98 -2.88
N MET A 334 14.31 -19.48 -3.78
CA MET A 334 12.89 -19.82 -3.84
C MET A 334 12.67 -21.29 -4.22
N GLN A 335 13.40 -21.81 -5.20
CA GLN A 335 13.31 -23.22 -5.59
C GLN A 335 13.84 -24.15 -4.49
N LEU A 336 14.91 -23.76 -3.79
CA LEU A 336 15.43 -24.50 -2.63
C LEU A 336 14.41 -24.52 -1.49
N MET A 337 13.71 -23.42 -1.25
CA MET A 337 12.63 -23.35 -0.27
C MET A 337 11.48 -24.30 -0.65
N HIS A 338 11.05 -24.31 -1.92
CA HIS A 338 10.01 -25.24 -2.39
C HIS A 338 10.43 -26.70 -2.22
N LEU A 339 11.65 -27.03 -2.64
CA LEU A 339 12.23 -28.36 -2.49
C LEU A 339 12.31 -28.79 -1.02
N LYS A 340 12.73 -27.89 -0.13
CA LYS A 340 12.76 -28.14 1.32
C LYS A 340 11.37 -28.52 1.85
N TYR A 341 10.34 -27.75 1.52
CA TYR A 341 8.98 -28.04 2.00
C TYR A 341 8.37 -29.30 1.38
N ALA A 342 8.62 -29.54 0.09
CA ALA A 342 8.20 -30.77 -0.56
C ALA A 342 8.87 -32.00 0.06
N ALA A 343 10.16 -31.92 0.37
CA ALA A 343 10.90 -32.97 1.05
C ALA A 343 10.45 -33.16 2.51
N LEU A 344 10.14 -32.10 3.26
CA LEU A 344 9.60 -32.22 4.63
C LEU A 344 8.25 -32.95 4.68
N LEU A 345 7.44 -32.82 3.63
CA LEU A 345 6.08 -33.35 3.58
C LEU A 345 5.90 -34.53 2.61
N HIS A 346 6.98 -35.07 2.04
CA HIS A 346 6.92 -36.15 1.05
C HIS A 346 6.10 -37.35 1.56
N ASP A 347 6.22 -37.61 2.86
CA ASP A 347 5.64 -38.75 3.57
C ASP A 347 4.29 -38.45 4.26
N ILE A 348 3.67 -37.27 4.05
CA ILE A 348 2.41 -36.87 4.72
C ILE A 348 1.28 -37.88 4.54
N GLY A 349 1.29 -38.61 3.42
CA GLY A 349 0.29 -39.65 3.15
C GLY A 349 0.36 -40.86 4.07
N LYS A 350 1.44 -41.05 4.84
CA LYS A 350 1.53 -42.09 5.89
C LYS A 350 0.42 -41.93 6.94
N ILE A 351 -0.20 -40.75 7.04
CA ILE A 351 -1.40 -40.54 7.87
C ILE A 351 -2.57 -41.46 7.47
N GLY A 352 -2.65 -41.87 6.20
CA GLY A 352 -3.67 -42.79 5.69
C GLY A 352 -3.36 -44.28 5.88
N VAL A 353 -2.14 -44.64 6.28
CA VAL A 353 -1.73 -46.03 6.47
C VAL A 353 -2.11 -46.52 7.89
N PRO A 354 -2.67 -47.73 8.06
CA PRO A 354 -3.02 -48.27 9.38
C PRO A 354 -1.81 -48.48 10.30
N ASP A 355 -1.98 -48.16 11.58
CA ASP A 355 -0.91 -48.24 12.58
C ASP A 355 -0.28 -49.64 12.73
N GLY A 356 -1.11 -50.69 12.61
CA GLY A 356 -0.65 -52.08 12.70
C GLY A 356 0.24 -52.51 11.54
N ILE A 357 0.17 -51.82 10.39
CA ILE A 357 1.00 -52.07 9.22
C ILE A 357 2.27 -51.21 9.30
N ILE A 358 2.13 -49.90 9.51
CA ILE A 358 3.27 -48.98 9.47
C ILE A 358 4.27 -49.22 10.62
N ASN A 359 3.79 -49.67 11.79
CA ASN A 359 4.63 -49.95 12.95
C ASN A 359 4.94 -51.44 13.14
N LYS A 360 4.72 -52.29 12.12
CA LYS A 360 4.97 -53.74 12.21
C LYS A 360 6.47 -54.00 12.43
N THR A 361 6.79 -54.90 13.37
CA THR A 361 8.19 -55.22 13.76
C THR A 361 8.84 -56.32 12.93
N GLY A 362 8.05 -57.04 12.11
CA GLY A 362 8.52 -58.09 11.21
C GLY A 362 8.34 -57.70 9.74
N PRO A 363 8.73 -58.58 8.79
CA PRO A 363 8.53 -58.33 7.38
C PRO A 363 7.03 -58.15 7.06
N LEU A 364 6.77 -57.27 6.11
CA LEU A 364 5.44 -57.04 5.56
C LEU A 364 5.09 -58.17 4.57
N THR A 365 3.82 -58.53 4.50
CA THR A 365 3.32 -59.35 3.39
C THR A 365 3.18 -58.50 2.13
N ASP A 366 3.04 -59.14 0.97
CA ASP A 366 2.85 -58.42 -0.28
C ASP A 366 1.59 -57.53 -0.23
N GLU A 367 0.51 -58.01 0.39
CA GLU A 367 -0.73 -57.23 0.56
C GLU A 367 -0.56 -56.03 1.50
N GLU A 368 0.20 -56.20 2.58
CA GLU A 368 0.52 -55.10 3.50
C GLU A 368 1.43 -54.05 2.84
N PHE A 369 2.36 -54.50 1.98
CA PHE A 369 3.24 -53.61 1.23
C PHE A 369 2.47 -52.81 0.18
N GLU A 370 1.48 -53.41 -0.50
CA GLU A 370 0.57 -52.68 -1.40
C GLU A 370 -0.21 -51.59 -0.67
N ILE A 371 -0.58 -51.80 0.60
CA ILE A 371 -1.20 -50.75 1.42
C ILE A 371 -0.21 -49.60 1.69
N ILE A 372 1.05 -49.91 1.99
CA ILE A 372 2.09 -48.87 2.17
C ILE A 372 2.29 -48.07 0.90
N LYS A 373 2.30 -48.70 -0.28
CA LYS A 373 2.45 -48.01 -1.59
C LYS A 373 1.36 -47.00 -1.90
N THR A 374 0.28 -46.93 -1.11
CA THR A 374 -0.77 -45.91 -1.28
C THR A 374 -0.38 -44.55 -0.73
N HIS A 375 0.62 -44.45 0.16
CA HIS A 375 0.95 -43.20 0.83
C HIS A 375 1.42 -42.07 -0.12
N PRO A 376 2.13 -42.30 -1.25
CA PRO A 376 2.47 -41.21 -2.17
C PRO A 376 1.20 -40.61 -2.78
N VAL A 377 0.24 -41.46 -3.14
CA VAL A 377 -1.06 -41.02 -3.71
C VAL A 377 -1.85 -40.21 -2.70
N ILE A 378 -1.97 -40.71 -1.47
CA ILE A 378 -2.66 -40.00 -0.39
C ILE A 378 -1.95 -38.69 -0.09
N GLY A 379 -0.61 -38.69 -0.08
CA GLY A 379 0.21 -37.51 0.19
C GLY A 379 0.03 -36.43 -0.86
N GLY A 380 0.13 -36.81 -2.14
CA GLY A 380 -0.20 -35.91 -3.25
C GLY A 380 -1.63 -35.36 -3.13
N ASP A 381 -2.62 -36.22 -2.86
CA ASP A 381 -4.01 -35.77 -2.71
C ASP A 381 -4.23 -34.79 -1.55
N ILE A 382 -3.48 -34.91 -0.46
CA ILE A 382 -3.50 -33.96 0.66
C ILE A 382 -2.87 -32.62 0.24
N LEU A 383 -1.71 -32.67 -0.44
CA LEU A 383 -0.91 -31.49 -0.74
C LEU A 383 -1.35 -30.73 -2.00
N LYS A 384 -2.18 -31.31 -2.87
CA LYS A 384 -2.61 -30.67 -4.15
C LYS A 384 -3.33 -29.34 -3.98
N THR A 385 -3.83 -29.03 -2.78
CA THR A 385 -4.51 -27.77 -2.47
C THR A 385 -3.52 -26.65 -2.12
N ILE A 386 -2.27 -26.98 -1.81
CA ILE A 386 -1.21 -26.02 -1.51
C ILE A 386 -0.61 -25.54 -2.83
N THR A 387 -0.92 -24.30 -3.20
CA THR A 387 -0.42 -23.68 -4.45
C THR A 387 0.77 -22.75 -4.22
N SER A 388 1.04 -22.38 -2.96
CA SER A 388 2.15 -21.47 -2.60
C SER A 388 3.52 -22.15 -2.59
N VAL A 389 3.57 -23.47 -2.71
CA VAL A 389 4.79 -24.27 -2.82
C VAL A 389 4.74 -25.02 -4.14
N GLU A 390 5.59 -24.63 -5.07
CA GLU A 390 5.65 -25.26 -6.38
C GLU A 390 6.06 -26.73 -6.25
N ASP A 391 5.44 -27.60 -7.08
CA ASP A 391 5.74 -29.03 -7.16
C ASP A 391 5.63 -29.84 -5.85
N ILE A 392 5.04 -29.27 -4.79
CA ILE A 392 4.81 -29.99 -3.52
C ILE A 392 3.98 -31.27 -3.71
N TYR A 393 2.99 -31.22 -4.59
CA TYR A 393 2.20 -32.37 -5.02
C TYR A 393 3.10 -33.45 -5.62
N ASN A 394 3.97 -33.07 -6.56
CA ASN A 394 4.83 -33.98 -7.30
C ASN A 394 5.86 -34.63 -6.39
N GLY A 395 6.43 -33.88 -5.45
CA GLY A 395 7.35 -34.40 -4.43
C GLY A 395 6.73 -35.52 -3.61
N ALA A 396 5.51 -35.33 -3.08
CA ALA A 396 4.83 -36.40 -2.34
C ALA A 396 4.33 -37.54 -3.25
N MET A 397 3.79 -37.25 -4.42
CA MET A 397 3.17 -38.24 -5.30
C MET A 397 4.17 -39.22 -5.95
N TYR A 398 5.37 -38.75 -6.30
CA TYR A 398 6.27 -39.48 -7.18
C TYR A 398 7.65 -39.79 -6.57
N HIS A 399 7.91 -39.49 -5.30
CA HIS A 399 9.23 -39.72 -4.69
C HIS A 399 9.64 -41.21 -4.59
N HIS A 400 8.73 -42.15 -4.87
CA HIS A 400 9.03 -43.58 -4.99
C HIS A 400 9.02 -44.11 -6.42
N GLU A 401 8.95 -43.24 -7.42
CA GLU A 401 9.24 -43.61 -8.81
C GLU A 401 10.75 -43.86 -8.96
N HIS A 402 11.09 -44.85 -9.78
CA HIS A 402 12.48 -45.20 -10.08
C HIS A 402 12.82 -44.80 -11.50
N TYR A 403 14.06 -44.38 -11.73
CA TYR A 403 14.51 -43.90 -13.04
C TYR A 403 14.30 -44.91 -14.18
N ASP A 404 14.33 -46.22 -13.90
CA ASP A 404 14.06 -47.30 -14.86
C ASP A 404 12.57 -47.66 -15.04
N GLY A 405 11.66 -46.98 -14.35
CA GLY A 405 10.21 -47.23 -14.41
C GLY A 405 9.73 -48.39 -13.54
N THR A 406 10.57 -48.98 -12.69
CA THR A 406 10.19 -50.06 -11.76
C THR A 406 9.56 -49.58 -10.45
N GLY A 407 9.51 -48.26 -10.25
CA GLY A 407 8.94 -47.62 -9.07
C GLY A 407 7.41 -47.55 -9.07
N TYR A 408 6.86 -46.77 -8.15
CA TYR A 408 5.43 -46.61 -7.95
C TYR A 408 5.10 -45.15 -7.57
N PRO A 409 3.85 -44.66 -7.74
CA PRO A 409 2.61 -45.38 -8.04
C PRO A 409 2.25 -45.53 -9.52
N LYS A 410 2.93 -44.85 -10.44
CA LYS A 410 2.60 -44.81 -11.88
C LYS A 410 3.60 -45.55 -12.77
N GLY A 411 4.81 -45.85 -12.27
CA GLY A 411 5.86 -46.49 -13.06
C GLY A 411 6.43 -45.54 -14.11
N LEU A 412 6.60 -44.27 -13.74
CA LEU A 412 7.18 -43.26 -14.61
C LEU A 412 8.68 -43.54 -14.79
N ALA A 413 9.22 -43.29 -15.99
CA ALA A 413 10.62 -43.57 -16.29
C ALA A 413 11.40 -42.31 -16.69
N GLY A 414 12.68 -42.30 -16.34
CA GLY A 414 13.64 -41.28 -16.73
C GLY A 414 13.22 -39.87 -16.34
N LYS A 415 13.05 -39.00 -17.35
CA LYS A 415 12.68 -37.59 -17.18
C LYS A 415 11.16 -37.34 -17.11
N GLU A 416 10.34 -38.38 -17.24
CA GLU A 416 8.90 -38.26 -16.98
C GLU A 416 8.61 -38.09 -15.48
N ILE A 417 9.53 -38.56 -14.63
CA ILE A 417 9.50 -38.34 -13.19
C ILE A 417 9.88 -36.87 -12.93
N PRO A 418 9.05 -36.09 -12.21
CA PRO A 418 9.37 -34.71 -11.87
C PRO A 418 10.73 -34.59 -11.17
N GLU A 419 11.50 -33.55 -11.50
CA GLU A 419 12.86 -33.36 -10.94
C GLU A 419 12.87 -33.33 -9.42
N MET A 420 11.89 -32.63 -8.82
CA MET A 420 11.71 -32.59 -7.38
C MET A 420 11.59 -33.97 -6.75
N ALA A 421 10.83 -34.88 -7.36
CA ALA A 421 10.66 -36.25 -6.88
C ALA A 421 11.94 -37.08 -7.04
N ARG A 422 12.69 -36.89 -8.13
CA ARG A 422 13.98 -37.56 -8.35
C ARG A 422 15.03 -37.14 -7.31
N ILE A 423 15.04 -35.87 -6.91
CA ILE A 423 15.91 -35.36 -5.83
C ILE A 423 15.52 -36.00 -4.48
N ILE A 424 14.23 -35.95 -4.15
CA ILE A 424 13.72 -36.50 -2.87
C ILE A 424 13.98 -38.01 -2.78
N ASN A 425 13.80 -38.78 -3.87
CA ASN A 425 14.07 -40.22 -3.90
C ASN A 425 15.51 -40.58 -3.49
N VAL A 426 16.49 -39.83 -4.03
CA VAL A 426 17.91 -40.01 -3.70
C VAL A 426 18.19 -39.66 -2.24
N ALA A 427 17.65 -38.53 -1.77
CA ALA A 427 17.80 -38.06 -0.40
C ALA A 427 17.16 -38.99 0.64
N ASP A 428 15.95 -39.47 0.38
CA ASP A 428 15.22 -40.45 1.20
C ASP A 428 15.98 -41.78 1.26
N SER A 429 16.43 -42.29 0.12
CA SER A 429 17.21 -43.54 0.06
C SER A 429 18.52 -43.43 0.82
N TYR A 430 19.20 -42.29 0.76
CA TYR A 430 20.38 -42.05 1.57
C TYR A 430 20.05 -42.05 3.07
N ASP A 431 19.05 -41.30 3.51
CA ASP A 431 18.66 -41.27 4.93
C ASP A 431 18.24 -42.65 5.44
N ALA A 432 17.50 -43.41 4.62
CA ALA A 432 17.08 -44.76 4.91
C ALA A 432 18.25 -45.72 5.16
N MET A 433 19.39 -45.49 4.51
CA MET A 433 20.61 -46.28 4.65
C MET A 433 21.50 -45.84 5.81
N THR A 434 21.51 -44.55 6.15
CA THR A 434 22.36 -43.97 7.20
C THR A 434 21.69 -43.88 8.57
N SER A 435 20.36 -43.99 8.62
CA SER A 435 19.58 -43.97 9.86
C SER A 435 19.44 -45.35 10.52
N ARG A 436 19.28 -45.38 11.85
CA ARG A 436 18.96 -46.62 12.59
C ARG A 436 17.50 -47.00 12.38
N ARG A 437 17.22 -48.24 11.99
CA ARG A 437 15.85 -48.78 11.83
C ARG A 437 15.64 -49.98 12.78
N SER A 438 14.38 -50.34 13.03
CA SER A 438 13.99 -51.46 13.93
C SER A 438 14.76 -52.76 13.68
N TYR A 439 15.05 -53.01 12.40
CA TYR A 439 15.62 -54.27 11.90
C TYR A 439 17.09 -54.14 11.46
N ARG A 440 17.71 -52.96 11.52
CA ARG A 440 19.05 -52.72 10.96
C ARG A 440 19.76 -51.54 11.62
N ASP A 441 21.02 -51.75 11.99
CA ASP A 441 21.95 -50.66 12.33
C ASP A 441 22.34 -49.84 11.10
N ARG A 442 22.86 -48.62 11.34
CA ARG A 442 23.35 -47.73 10.28
C ARG A 442 24.41 -48.42 9.41
N LEU A 443 24.42 -48.12 8.11
CA LEU A 443 25.47 -48.58 7.22
C LEU A 443 26.73 -47.71 7.30
N GLU A 444 27.87 -48.34 7.07
CA GLU A 444 29.13 -47.64 6.86
C GLU A 444 29.07 -46.79 5.57
N GLN A 445 29.65 -45.59 5.60
CA GLN A 445 29.58 -44.61 4.49
C GLN A 445 29.98 -45.21 3.14
N HIS A 446 31.05 -46.00 3.09
CA HIS A 446 31.52 -46.64 1.85
C HIS A 446 30.50 -47.64 1.28
N VAL A 447 29.69 -48.29 2.12
CA VAL A 447 28.61 -49.19 1.69
C VAL A 447 27.48 -48.36 1.09
N VAL A 448 27.04 -47.30 1.77
CA VAL A 448 25.98 -46.39 1.29
C VAL A 448 26.35 -45.79 -0.06
N ARG A 449 27.58 -45.27 -0.16
CA ARG A 449 28.14 -44.76 -1.43
C ARG A 449 28.10 -45.83 -2.53
N GLY A 450 28.45 -47.07 -2.19
CA GLY A 450 28.42 -48.20 -3.13
C GLY A 450 27.02 -48.58 -3.59
N GLU A 451 26.01 -48.50 -2.71
CA GLU A 451 24.60 -48.71 -3.06
C GLU A 451 24.10 -47.62 -4.02
N ILE A 452 24.36 -46.34 -3.72
CA ILE A 452 23.94 -45.23 -4.59
C ILE A 452 24.60 -45.35 -5.96
N ALA A 453 25.90 -45.66 -6.01
CA ALA A 453 26.62 -45.85 -7.27
C ALA A 453 26.06 -47.01 -8.10
N ARG A 454 25.60 -48.09 -7.46
CA ARG A 454 24.93 -49.21 -8.15
C ARG A 454 23.52 -48.88 -8.61
N GLY A 455 22.84 -47.96 -7.92
CA GLY A 455 21.48 -47.53 -8.22
C GLY A 455 21.39 -46.47 -9.34
N LEU A 456 22.51 -45.95 -9.84
CA LEU A 456 22.51 -45.02 -10.97
C LEU A 456 21.88 -45.67 -12.21
N ASP A 457 21.11 -44.89 -12.97
CA ASP A 457 20.35 -45.32 -14.15
C ASP A 457 19.26 -46.39 -13.90
N THR A 458 19.08 -46.82 -12.65
CA THR A 458 18.02 -47.77 -12.24
C THR A 458 17.08 -47.10 -11.25
N GLN A 459 17.41 -47.10 -9.97
CA GLN A 459 16.62 -46.40 -8.96
C GLN A 459 16.78 -44.88 -9.10
N PHE A 460 18.01 -44.41 -9.33
CA PHE A 460 18.37 -43.00 -9.24
C PHE A 460 18.67 -42.39 -10.61
N ASP A 461 18.26 -41.12 -10.78
CA ASP A 461 18.72 -40.31 -11.90
C ASP A 461 20.25 -40.20 -11.87
N PRO A 462 20.95 -40.47 -12.99
CA PRO A 462 22.41 -40.49 -13.02
C PRO A 462 23.06 -39.16 -12.66
N ILE A 463 22.44 -38.02 -13.00
CA ILE A 463 22.94 -36.68 -12.67
C ILE A 463 22.79 -36.43 -11.18
N ILE A 464 21.57 -36.60 -10.66
CA ILE A 464 21.22 -36.32 -9.25
C ILE A 464 21.96 -37.27 -8.31
N GLY A 465 21.98 -38.57 -8.63
CA GLY A 465 22.72 -39.57 -7.87
C GLY A 465 24.23 -39.30 -7.85
N SER A 466 24.80 -38.82 -8.96
CA SER A 466 26.22 -38.43 -9.00
C SER A 466 26.53 -37.24 -8.11
N LEU A 467 25.64 -36.25 -8.01
CA LEU A 467 25.77 -35.14 -7.05
C LEU A 467 25.73 -35.63 -5.60
N MET A 468 24.85 -36.58 -5.29
CA MET A 468 24.83 -37.18 -3.95
C MET A 468 26.13 -37.93 -3.64
N LEU A 469 26.72 -38.62 -4.61
CA LEU A 469 28.03 -39.25 -4.44
C LEU A 469 29.13 -38.22 -4.16
N GLN A 470 29.11 -37.06 -4.82
CA GLN A 470 30.03 -35.95 -4.53
C GLN A 470 29.85 -35.43 -3.11
N ILE A 471 28.60 -35.19 -2.68
CA ILE A 471 28.28 -34.76 -1.31
C ILE A 471 28.81 -35.76 -0.28
N ILE A 472 28.65 -37.06 -0.53
CA ILE A 472 29.17 -38.12 0.35
C ILE A 472 30.70 -38.11 0.38
N ASP A 473 31.35 -37.93 -0.76
CA ASP A 473 32.81 -37.90 -0.88
C ASP A 473 33.43 -36.68 -0.18
N GLU A 474 32.69 -35.58 -0.08
CA GLU A 474 33.07 -34.37 0.65
C GLU A 474 32.88 -34.49 2.18
N ASP A 475 32.01 -35.39 2.66
CA ASP A 475 31.78 -35.63 4.09
C ASP A 475 32.86 -36.56 4.69
N THR A 476 34.09 -36.04 4.78
CA THR A 476 35.27 -36.82 5.21
C THR A 476 35.23 -37.32 6.65
N GLU A 477 34.47 -36.65 7.51
CA GLU A 477 34.30 -37.01 8.93
C GLU A 477 33.05 -37.88 9.17
N PHE A 478 32.33 -38.24 8.09
CA PHE A 478 31.05 -38.93 8.11
C PHE A 478 30.06 -38.31 9.10
N THR A 479 29.87 -37.00 9.07
CA THR A 479 28.98 -36.26 9.99
C THR A 479 27.59 -36.05 9.41
N LEU A 480 27.41 -36.29 8.11
CA LEU A 480 26.18 -35.98 7.40
C LEU A 480 25.00 -36.87 7.84
N HIS A 481 25.27 -38.00 8.49
CA HIS A 481 24.27 -38.92 9.05
C HIS A 481 23.70 -38.51 10.42
N GLU A 482 24.30 -37.50 11.06
CA GLU A 482 23.81 -36.87 12.30
C GLU A 482 22.82 -35.74 11.97
#